data_AF-A0A973RPL4-F1
#
_entry.id   AF-A0A973RPL4-F1
#
_cell.length_a   1.000
_cell.length_b   1.000
_cell.length_c   1.000
_cell.angle_alpha   90.00
_cell.angle_beta   90.00
_cell.angle_gamma   90.00
#
_symmetry.space_group_name_H-M   'P 1'
#
loop_
_entity.id
_entity.type
_entity.pdbx_description
1 polymer ?
#
loop_
_entity_poly.entity_id
_entity_poly.type
_entity_poly.pdbx_seq_one_letter_code
_entity_poly.pdbx_strand_id
1 'polypeptide(L)'
;VATLIAAEYPIYGRYGFGPATTAAEWTVDVLRTGLDPRWSGPDDGGRIDLVDPEDVRKLGPELHDRVRRTTPGAVTRSDWWWQLNTGAVRVDPKWTEPFFAVYRAPDGEVEGLVAYEVDDKWGDAGQPLDTATVRGLDAATPAAERALWSYLCSIDWVTQVKSGHRAPDDLLPLLLPDPRSARITSQADWLWVRILDVVRALESRTYEGSGSLVLEVADHAGLAGGRYRLEASAQGASCTPTTQSAELTLGIAELGSLWLGDESVVRLAALGRVQEERAGAARVADALLRTSRRPWCPDMF
;
A
#
# COMPACT_ATOMS: atom_id res chain seq x y z
N VAL A 1 -14.11 -4.71 10.87
CA VAL A 1 -12.85 -5.49 10.88
C VAL A 1 -11.94 -4.96 11.98
N ALA A 2 -10.92 -5.73 12.39
CA ALA A 2 -9.80 -5.22 13.19
C ALA A 2 -8.50 -5.35 12.37
N THR A 3 -7.55 -4.45 12.59
CA THR A 3 -6.30 -4.36 11.82
C THR A 3 -5.09 -4.18 12.72
N LEU A 4 -3.92 -4.64 12.26
CA LEU A 4 -2.63 -4.44 12.93
C LEU A 4 -1.48 -4.52 11.92
N ILE A 5 -0.31 -4.00 12.30
CA ILE A 5 0.98 -4.33 11.71
C ILE A 5 1.66 -5.37 12.61
N ALA A 6 2.08 -6.51 12.06
CA ALA A 6 2.60 -7.60 12.86
C ALA A 6 4.10 -7.45 13.13
N ALA A 7 4.52 -7.54 14.40
CA ALA A 7 5.94 -7.62 14.76
C ALA A 7 6.53 -9.01 14.47
N GLU A 8 5.74 -10.07 14.64
CA GLU A 8 6.12 -11.45 14.32
C GLU A 8 4.96 -12.20 13.69
N TYR A 9 5.23 -12.88 12.57
CA TYR A 9 4.25 -13.62 11.78
C TYR A 9 3.41 -14.64 12.60
N PRO A 10 3.98 -15.45 13.52
CA PRO A 10 3.21 -16.52 14.19
C PRO A 10 2.29 -16.05 15.32
N ILE A 11 2.32 -14.77 15.70
CA ILE A 11 1.57 -14.29 16.86
C ILE A 11 0.09 -14.20 16.53
N TYR A 12 -0.28 -13.45 15.48
CA TYR A 12 -1.65 -12.98 15.31
C TYR A 12 -2.55 -13.93 14.54
N GLY A 13 -1.97 -14.84 13.75
CA GLY A 13 -2.73 -15.88 13.04
C GLY A 13 -3.58 -16.75 13.98
N ARG A 14 -3.11 -17.02 15.20
CA ARG A 14 -3.86 -17.78 16.21
C ARG A 14 -5.13 -17.08 16.70
N TYR A 15 -5.22 -15.76 16.52
CA TYR A 15 -6.40 -14.94 16.82
C TYR A 15 -7.25 -14.66 15.56
N GLY A 16 -6.91 -15.34 14.46
CA GLY A 16 -7.60 -15.30 13.18
C GLY A 16 -7.40 -14.01 12.38
N PHE A 17 -6.27 -13.33 12.59
CA PHE A 17 -5.78 -12.32 11.65
C PHE A 17 -5.07 -13.01 10.49
N GLY A 18 -5.29 -12.53 9.27
CA GLY A 18 -4.51 -12.92 8.09
C GLY A 18 -3.72 -11.73 7.52
N PRO A 19 -2.51 -11.94 6.98
CA PRO A 19 -1.80 -10.90 6.25
C PRO A 19 -2.59 -10.54 4.99
N ALA A 20 -3.01 -9.29 4.88
CA ALA A 20 -3.91 -8.81 3.82
C ALA A 20 -3.22 -7.89 2.80
N THR A 21 -2.03 -7.40 3.15
CA THR A 21 -1.14 -6.65 2.24
C THR A 21 0.31 -7.08 2.46
N THR A 22 1.13 -6.79 1.46
CA THR A 22 2.59 -6.90 1.51
C THR A 22 3.18 -5.50 1.34
N ALA A 23 4.23 -5.17 2.07
CA ALA A 23 5.06 -3.98 1.80
C ALA A 23 6.35 -4.39 1.09
N ALA A 24 6.79 -3.57 0.14
CA ALA A 24 8.08 -3.70 -0.51
C ALA A 24 8.87 -2.39 -0.36
N GLU A 25 10.19 -2.50 -0.22
CA GLU A 25 11.10 -1.36 -0.35
C GLU A 25 11.94 -1.51 -1.61
N TRP A 26 12.02 -0.43 -2.37
CA TRP A 26 12.84 -0.32 -3.56
C TRP A 26 14.08 0.52 -3.25
N THR A 27 15.24 0.05 -3.69
CA THR A 27 16.45 0.87 -3.78
C THR A 27 16.74 1.14 -5.25
N VAL A 28 16.76 2.42 -5.61
CA VAL A 28 17.09 2.92 -6.93
C VAL A 28 18.57 3.29 -6.98
N ASP A 29 19.31 2.73 -7.94
CA ASP A 29 20.64 3.19 -8.33
C ASP A 29 20.49 4.36 -9.31
N VAL A 30 20.64 5.59 -8.80
CA VAL A 30 20.33 6.83 -9.55
C VAL A 30 21.16 6.91 -10.82
N LEU A 31 22.44 6.53 -10.76
CA LEU A 31 23.39 6.59 -11.88
C LEU A 31 23.02 5.64 -13.02
N ARG A 32 22.17 4.65 -12.74
CA ARG A 32 21.72 3.66 -13.72
C ARG A 32 20.30 3.87 -14.21
N THR A 33 19.58 4.86 -13.70
CA THR A 33 18.18 5.12 -14.08
C THR A 33 18.01 5.43 -15.57
N GLY A 34 19.02 6.05 -16.20
CA GLY A 34 18.92 6.58 -17.56
C GLY A 34 18.10 7.88 -17.65
N LEU A 35 17.73 8.49 -16.52
CA LEU A 35 17.14 9.83 -16.49
C LEU A 35 18.15 10.88 -16.99
N ASP A 36 17.65 11.97 -17.59
CA ASP A 36 18.53 13.09 -17.99
C ASP A 36 19.06 13.77 -16.71
N PRO A 37 20.38 13.79 -16.47
CA PRO A 37 20.97 14.44 -15.30
C PRO A 37 20.76 15.96 -15.30
N ARG A 38 20.27 16.55 -16.39
CA ARG A 38 19.94 17.98 -16.50
C ARG A 38 18.44 18.24 -16.29
N TRP A 39 17.70 17.27 -15.77
CA TRP A 39 16.29 17.42 -15.46
C TRP A 39 16.09 18.64 -14.54
N SER A 40 15.18 19.52 -14.94
CA SER A 40 14.92 20.79 -14.24
C SER A 40 13.48 20.92 -13.75
N GLY A 41 12.66 19.88 -13.96
CA GLY A 41 11.28 19.83 -13.52
C GLY A 41 10.39 18.98 -14.43
N PRO A 42 9.12 18.81 -14.04
CA PRO A 42 8.10 18.11 -14.84
C PRO A 42 7.92 18.75 -16.23
N ASP A 43 7.66 17.93 -17.24
CA ASP A 43 7.43 18.35 -18.64
C ASP A 43 5.95 18.64 -18.96
N ASP A 44 5.07 18.39 -18.00
CA ASP A 44 3.63 18.62 -18.08
C ASP A 44 3.20 20.07 -17.71
N GLY A 45 4.17 20.93 -17.39
CA GLY A 45 3.94 22.30 -16.92
C GLY A 45 3.67 22.40 -15.42
N GLY A 46 3.67 21.27 -14.70
CA GLY A 46 3.70 21.22 -13.25
C GLY A 46 5.06 21.60 -12.70
N ARG A 47 5.18 21.64 -11.36
CA ARG A 47 6.44 21.96 -10.69
C ARG A 47 6.59 21.25 -9.35
N ILE A 48 7.82 21.21 -8.86
CA ILE A 48 8.17 20.75 -7.52
C ILE A 48 8.50 21.96 -6.66
N ASP A 49 7.78 22.12 -5.55
CA ASP A 49 8.04 23.16 -4.56
C ASP A 49 8.55 22.50 -3.27
N LEU A 50 9.73 22.91 -2.77
CA LEU A 50 10.12 22.61 -1.39
C LEU A 50 9.23 23.41 -0.44
N VAL A 51 8.74 22.78 0.63
CA VAL A 51 7.78 23.40 1.56
C VAL A 51 8.17 23.16 3.01
N ASP A 52 7.70 24.06 3.88
CA ASP A 52 7.94 23.94 5.32
C ASP A 52 6.96 22.95 5.98
N PRO A 53 7.29 22.40 7.16
CA PRO A 53 6.42 21.46 7.86
C PRO A 53 5.02 22.03 8.18
N GLU A 54 4.88 23.36 8.29
CA GLU A 54 3.59 24.02 8.49
C GLU A 54 2.68 23.90 7.27
N ASP A 55 3.23 24.03 6.06
CA ASP A 55 2.48 23.89 4.83
C ASP A 55 2.05 22.44 4.60
N VAL A 56 2.90 21.48 4.98
CA VAL A 56 2.55 20.06 4.98
C VAL A 56 1.33 19.78 5.87
N ARG A 57 1.26 20.37 7.06
CA ARG A 57 0.08 20.22 7.94
C ARG A 57 -1.20 20.83 7.35
N LYS A 58 -1.09 21.85 6.50
CA LYS A 58 -2.24 22.47 5.82
C LYS A 58 -2.68 21.66 4.59
N LEU A 59 -1.74 21.17 3.79
CA LEU A 59 -1.99 20.55 2.48
C LEU A 59 -2.15 19.03 2.55
N GLY A 60 -1.38 18.37 3.41
CA GLY A 60 -1.29 16.92 3.52
C GLY A 60 -2.62 16.22 3.85
N PRO A 61 -3.46 16.72 4.79
CA PRO A 61 -4.71 16.04 5.14
C PRO A 61 -5.67 15.84 3.96
N GLU A 62 -5.84 16.87 3.12
CA GLU A 62 -6.74 16.79 1.97
C GLU A 62 -6.18 15.89 0.87
N LEU A 63 -4.88 16.02 0.56
CA LEU A 63 -4.20 15.16 -0.41
C LEU A 63 -4.29 13.69 0.00
N HIS A 64 -3.98 13.38 1.26
CA HIS A 64 -4.08 12.01 1.79
C HIS A 64 -5.50 11.47 1.73
N ASP A 65 -6.53 12.30 1.98
CA ASP A 65 -7.93 11.86 1.85
C ASP A 65 -8.27 11.44 0.42
N ARG A 66 -7.75 12.14 -0.59
CA ARG A 66 -7.92 11.74 -2.00
C ARG A 66 -7.20 10.43 -2.30
N VAL A 67 -5.93 10.30 -1.89
CA VAL A 67 -5.11 9.09 -2.12
C VAL A 67 -5.67 7.86 -1.41
N ARG A 68 -6.06 7.98 -0.13
CA ARG A 68 -6.53 6.82 0.65
C ARG A 68 -7.84 6.25 0.13
N ARG A 69 -8.71 7.06 -0.49
CA ARG A 69 -10.01 6.62 -1.03
C ARG A 69 -9.86 5.70 -2.24
N THR A 70 -8.75 5.80 -2.96
CA THR A 70 -8.46 4.96 -4.13
C THR A 70 -7.40 3.89 -3.83
N THR A 71 -6.94 3.78 -2.58
CA THR A 71 -5.87 2.87 -2.16
C THR A 71 -6.40 1.90 -1.11
N PRO A 72 -6.85 0.69 -1.50
CA PRO A 72 -7.25 -0.32 -0.54
C PRO A 72 -6.11 -0.67 0.40
N GLY A 73 -6.34 -0.57 1.71
CA GLY A 73 -5.34 -0.76 2.76
C GLY A 73 -4.88 0.53 3.43
N ALA A 74 -5.05 1.70 2.79
CA ALA A 74 -4.73 2.98 3.41
C ALA A 74 -5.72 3.36 4.52
N VAL A 75 -5.21 3.95 5.60
CA VAL A 75 -6.00 4.33 6.78
C VAL A 75 -6.13 5.85 6.91
N THR A 76 -6.98 6.30 7.83
CA THR A 76 -7.13 7.74 8.10
C THR A 76 -5.96 8.21 8.96
N ARG A 77 -5.39 9.37 8.62
CA ARG A 77 -4.39 10.07 9.46
C ARG A 77 -5.08 11.14 10.28
N SER A 78 -4.88 11.11 11.60
CA SER A 78 -5.40 12.13 12.51
C SER A 78 -4.53 13.40 12.47
N ASP A 79 -5.05 14.51 13.00
CA ASP A 79 -4.25 15.73 13.19
C ASP A 79 -2.99 15.46 14.02
N TRP A 80 -3.08 14.62 15.04
CA TRP A 80 -1.95 14.17 15.84
C TRP A 80 -0.86 13.48 15.01
N TRP A 81 -1.24 12.64 14.05
CA TRP A 81 -0.30 12.01 13.12
C TRP A 81 0.50 13.07 12.35
N TRP A 82 -0.19 14.10 11.83
CA TRP A 82 0.47 15.19 11.10
C TRP A 82 1.40 16.00 12.00
N GLN A 83 0.97 16.34 13.22
CA GLN A 83 1.81 17.06 14.17
C GLN A 83 3.10 16.31 14.55
N LEU A 84 3.02 14.99 14.72
CA LEU A 84 4.19 14.15 14.99
C LEU A 84 5.15 14.09 13.79
N ASN A 85 4.63 13.82 12.59
CA ASN A 85 5.45 13.63 11.39
C ASN A 85 6.06 14.93 10.84
N THR A 86 5.55 16.08 11.29
CA THR A 86 6.06 17.42 10.92
C THR A 86 6.74 18.15 12.08
N GLY A 87 6.99 17.44 13.20
CA GLY A 87 7.78 17.95 14.33
C GLY A 87 7.14 19.06 15.15
N ALA A 88 5.85 19.36 14.95
CA ALA A 88 5.08 20.25 15.82
C ALA A 88 4.91 19.65 17.22
N VAL A 89 4.83 18.32 17.27
CA VAL A 89 4.94 17.53 18.49
C VAL A 89 6.14 16.61 18.34
N ARG A 90 7.04 16.62 19.32
CA ARG A 90 8.25 15.78 19.34
C ARG A 90 8.20 14.86 20.55
N VAL A 91 7.78 13.62 20.32
CA VAL A 91 7.79 12.55 21.35
C VAL A 91 9.08 11.73 21.29
N ASP A 92 9.70 11.62 20.12
CA ASP A 92 10.99 10.98 19.94
C ASP A 92 12.12 12.03 20.07
N PRO A 93 13.01 11.91 21.07
CA PRO A 93 14.14 12.83 21.21
C PRO A 93 15.15 12.76 20.05
N LYS A 94 15.10 11.72 19.21
CA LYS A 94 15.95 11.55 18.03
C LYS A 94 15.33 12.09 16.75
N TRP A 95 14.14 12.70 16.84
CA TRP A 95 13.46 13.22 15.66
C TRP A 95 14.32 14.29 14.96
N THR A 96 14.58 14.03 13.68
CA THR A 96 15.20 14.95 12.72
C THR A 96 14.13 15.41 11.73
N GLU A 97 14.18 16.70 11.40
CA GLU A 97 13.28 17.31 10.42
C GLU A 97 13.63 16.78 9.01
N PRO A 98 12.71 16.08 8.34
CA PRO A 98 12.93 15.68 6.96
C PRO A 98 12.71 16.86 6.02
N PHE A 99 13.19 16.74 4.80
CA PHE A 99 12.80 17.61 3.70
C PHE A 99 11.39 17.26 3.24
N PHE A 100 10.63 18.29 2.84
CA PHE A 100 9.32 18.12 2.25
C PHE A 100 9.27 18.79 0.88
N ALA A 101 8.72 18.09 -0.10
CA ALA A 101 8.45 18.64 -1.43
C ALA A 101 7.04 18.28 -1.87
N VAL A 102 6.39 19.20 -2.58
CA VAL A 102 5.08 18.97 -3.20
C VAL A 102 5.18 19.05 -4.70
N TYR A 103 4.44 18.19 -5.39
CA TYR A 103 4.15 18.36 -6.80
C TYR A 103 2.87 19.19 -6.94
N ARG A 104 2.96 20.23 -7.76
CA ARG A 104 1.84 21.10 -8.10
C ARG A 104 1.56 21.01 -9.59
N ALA A 105 0.32 20.65 -9.92
CA ALA A 105 -0.18 20.61 -11.29
C ALA A 105 -0.16 22.01 -11.94
N PRO A 106 -0.28 22.11 -13.28
CA PRO A 106 -0.24 23.39 -14.00
C PRO A 106 -1.30 24.40 -13.54
N ASP A 107 -2.44 23.92 -13.06
CA ASP A 107 -3.53 24.75 -12.52
C ASP A 107 -3.31 25.22 -11.07
N GLY A 108 -2.26 24.72 -10.41
CA GLY A 108 -1.91 25.05 -9.04
C GLY A 108 -2.36 24.04 -7.99
N GLU A 109 -3.09 22.97 -8.36
CA GLU A 109 -3.51 21.93 -7.42
C GLU A 109 -2.29 21.13 -6.89
N VAL A 110 -2.26 20.86 -5.58
CA VAL A 110 -1.28 19.95 -4.99
C VAL A 110 -1.77 18.53 -5.18
N GLU A 111 -1.08 17.78 -6.04
CA GLU A 111 -1.42 16.38 -6.34
C GLU A 111 -0.38 15.38 -5.79
N GLY A 112 0.71 15.87 -5.20
CA GLY A 112 1.70 15.00 -4.59
C GLY A 112 2.47 15.66 -3.46
N LEU A 113 2.91 14.84 -2.50
CA LEU A 113 3.71 15.23 -1.34
C LEU A 113 4.71 14.12 -1.05
N VAL A 114 5.98 14.48 -0.85
CA VAL A 114 7.02 13.58 -0.37
C VAL A 114 7.69 14.16 0.87
N ALA A 115 7.96 13.29 1.84
CA ALA A 115 8.86 13.56 2.96
C ALA A 115 10.08 12.64 2.83
N TYR A 116 11.29 13.17 2.92
CA TYR A 116 12.53 12.39 2.77
C TYR A 116 13.69 12.96 3.57
N GLU A 117 14.70 12.14 3.79
CA GLU A 117 15.98 12.53 4.38
C GLU A 117 17.12 12.21 3.44
N VAL A 118 18.26 12.89 3.60
CA VAL A 118 19.49 12.61 2.86
C VAL A 118 20.60 12.43 3.89
N ASP A 119 21.34 11.32 3.80
CA ASP A 119 22.54 11.13 4.63
C ASP A 119 23.74 11.90 4.07
N ASP A 120 24.80 12.02 4.87
CA ASP A 120 26.05 12.72 4.49
C ASP A 120 27.17 11.68 4.35
N LYS A 121 27.12 10.91 3.26
CA LYS A 121 27.98 9.75 3.07
C LYS A 121 29.03 10.02 2.01
N TRP A 122 30.30 9.93 2.41
CA TRP A 122 31.44 10.10 1.52
C TRP A 122 32.18 8.78 1.26
N GLY A 123 32.62 8.58 0.02
CA GLY A 123 33.51 7.48 -0.34
C GLY A 123 34.97 7.76 0.00
N ASP A 124 35.81 6.71 -0.02
CA ASP A 124 37.23 6.80 0.32
C ASP A 124 38.03 7.76 -0.58
N ALA A 125 37.54 8.04 -1.80
CA ALA A 125 38.15 8.97 -2.75
C ALA A 125 37.53 10.39 -2.68
N GLY A 126 36.75 10.69 -1.64
CA GLY A 126 36.17 12.01 -1.41
C GLY A 126 35.02 12.35 -2.36
N GLN A 127 34.36 11.36 -2.95
CA GLN A 127 33.13 11.53 -3.72
C GLN A 127 31.90 11.38 -2.80
N PRO A 128 30.84 12.19 -2.99
CA PRO A 128 29.59 11.99 -2.29
C PRO A 128 28.89 10.73 -2.80
N LEU A 129 28.27 9.99 -1.88
CA LEU A 129 27.58 8.72 -2.10
C LEU A 129 26.25 8.72 -1.33
N ASP A 130 25.59 9.87 -1.31
CA ASP A 130 24.45 10.12 -0.45
C ASP A 130 23.26 9.24 -0.85
N THR A 131 22.47 8.89 0.16
CA THR A 131 21.23 8.12 0.03
C THR A 131 20.06 8.98 0.46
N ALA A 132 19.15 9.27 -0.48
CA ALA A 132 17.85 9.83 -0.16
C ALA A 132 16.93 8.71 0.34
N THR A 133 16.42 8.83 1.57
CA THR A 133 15.46 7.87 2.17
C THR A 133 14.09 8.51 2.31
N VAL A 134 13.12 8.00 1.55
CA VAL A 134 11.73 8.47 1.59
C VAL A 134 11.06 7.95 2.86
N ARG A 135 10.47 8.88 3.64
CA ARG A 135 9.66 8.60 4.82
C ARG A 135 8.18 8.41 4.48
N GLY A 136 7.70 9.08 3.44
CA GLY A 136 6.34 8.95 2.93
C GLY A 136 6.18 9.66 1.60
N LEU A 137 5.37 9.10 0.71
CA LEU A 137 5.05 9.68 -0.60
C LEU A 137 3.58 9.41 -0.93
N ASP A 138 2.80 10.48 -0.99
CA ASP A 138 1.41 10.47 -1.44
C ASP A 138 1.33 11.12 -2.81
N ALA A 139 0.67 10.46 -3.76
CA ALA A 139 0.44 10.97 -5.10
C ALA A 139 -0.98 10.62 -5.55
N ALA A 140 -1.78 11.66 -5.83
CA ALA A 140 -3.15 11.51 -6.31
C ALA A 140 -3.22 11.17 -7.80
N THR A 141 -2.14 11.43 -8.55
CA THR A 141 -2.05 11.17 -9.99
C THR A 141 -0.73 10.48 -10.36
N PRO A 142 -0.70 9.68 -11.45
CA PRO A 142 0.56 9.11 -11.96
C PRO A 142 1.59 10.16 -12.38
N ALA A 143 1.15 11.36 -12.79
CA ALA A 143 2.03 12.47 -13.13
C ALA A 143 2.76 12.98 -11.88
N ALA A 144 2.03 13.20 -10.78
CA ALA A 144 2.61 13.58 -9.51
C ALA A 144 3.61 12.54 -8.98
N GLU A 145 3.27 11.24 -9.05
CA GLU A 145 4.18 10.17 -8.65
C GLU A 145 5.47 10.16 -9.48
N ARG A 146 5.36 10.28 -10.80
CA ARG A 146 6.52 10.38 -11.72
C ARG A 146 7.39 11.59 -11.42
N ALA A 147 6.78 12.75 -11.21
CA ALA A 147 7.48 13.99 -10.92
C ALA A 147 8.26 13.90 -9.61
N LEU A 148 7.65 13.36 -8.55
CA LEU A 148 8.29 13.20 -7.25
C LEU A 148 9.45 12.20 -7.28
N TRP A 149 9.30 11.06 -7.98
CA TRP A 149 10.41 10.11 -8.13
C TRP A 149 11.54 10.65 -8.99
N SER A 150 11.22 11.38 -10.06
CA SER A 150 12.24 12.04 -10.91
C SER A 150 13.00 13.10 -10.12
N TYR A 151 12.28 13.89 -9.31
CA TYR A 151 12.87 14.86 -8.39
C TYR A 151 13.85 14.22 -7.40
N LEU A 152 13.45 13.14 -6.72
CA LEU A 152 14.34 12.45 -5.79
C LEU A 152 15.61 11.92 -6.48
N CYS A 153 15.50 11.47 -7.72
CA CYS A 153 16.64 11.00 -8.51
C CYS A 153 17.47 12.14 -9.12
N SER A 154 16.99 13.38 -9.11
CA SER A 154 17.71 14.54 -9.64
C SER A 154 18.44 15.35 -8.57
N ILE A 155 18.34 14.97 -7.29
CA ILE A 155 19.05 15.64 -6.20
C ILE A 155 20.55 15.41 -6.39
N ASP A 156 21.32 16.49 -6.48
CA ASP A 156 22.77 16.43 -6.57
C ASP A 156 23.36 15.59 -5.42
N TRP A 157 24.45 14.88 -5.70
CA TRP A 157 25.18 14.02 -4.76
C TRP A 157 24.46 12.73 -4.31
N VAL A 158 23.15 12.64 -4.51
CA VAL A 158 22.38 11.41 -4.26
C VAL A 158 22.71 10.36 -5.31
N THR A 159 23.24 9.23 -4.85
CA THR A 159 23.55 8.06 -5.70
C THR A 159 22.54 6.94 -5.53
N GLN A 160 21.81 6.95 -4.40
CA GLN A 160 20.77 5.96 -4.10
C GLN A 160 19.49 6.62 -3.59
N VAL A 161 18.34 6.16 -4.07
CA VAL A 161 17.03 6.51 -3.48
C VAL A 161 16.42 5.25 -2.88
N LYS A 162 16.10 5.28 -1.58
CA LYS A 162 15.31 4.26 -0.90
C LYS A 162 13.87 4.74 -0.81
N SER A 163 12.94 3.93 -1.34
CA SER A 163 11.54 4.33 -1.48
C SER A 163 10.74 4.38 -0.18
N GLY A 164 11.28 3.82 0.90
CA GLY A 164 10.46 3.40 2.04
C GLY A 164 9.48 2.30 1.63
N HIS A 165 8.51 2.00 2.49
CA HIS A 165 7.47 1.01 2.19
C HIS A 165 6.54 1.50 1.07
N ARG A 166 6.39 0.66 0.05
CA ARG A 166 5.52 0.85 -1.11
C ARG A 166 4.73 -0.42 -1.40
N ALA A 167 3.77 -0.32 -2.31
CA ALA A 167 3.14 -1.50 -2.88
C ALA A 167 4.19 -2.39 -3.59
N PRO A 168 4.06 -3.72 -3.61
CA PRO A 168 4.98 -4.55 -4.36
C PRO A 168 4.84 -4.43 -5.88
N ASP A 169 3.71 -3.91 -6.36
CA ASP A 169 3.45 -3.57 -7.77
C ASP A 169 3.55 -2.06 -8.03
N ASP A 170 4.33 -1.34 -7.22
CA ASP A 170 4.54 0.09 -7.35
C ASP A 170 4.94 0.51 -8.77
N LEU A 171 4.54 1.71 -9.19
CA LEU A 171 4.88 2.21 -10.52
C LEU A 171 6.36 2.55 -10.65
N LEU A 172 7.05 2.90 -9.55
CA LEU A 172 8.43 3.40 -9.50
C LEU A 172 9.38 2.75 -10.50
N PRO A 173 9.58 1.41 -10.53
CA PRO A 173 10.53 0.82 -11.46
C PRO A 173 10.21 1.13 -12.92
N LEU A 174 8.92 1.18 -13.27
CA LEU A 174 8.45 1.42 -14.63
C LEU A 174 8.33 2.91 -14.98
N LEU A 175 8.56 3.81 -14.02
CA LEU A 175 8.70 5.25 -14.28
C LEU A 175 10.11 5.60 -14.78
N LEU A 176 11.09 4.72 -14.56
CA LEU A 176 12.49 4.92 -14.90
C LEU A 176 12.81 4.37 -16.30
N PRO A 177 13.68 5.04 -17.09
CA PRO A 177 14.13 4.53 -18.39
C PRO A 177 14.78 3.13 -18.33
N ASP A 178 15.62 2.86 -17.32
CA ASP A 178 16.09 1.50 -16.99
C ASP A 178 15.37 0.99 -15.74
N PRO A 179 14.33 0.13 -15.87
CA PRO A 179 13.61 -0.39 -14.71
C PRO A 179 14.46 -1.29 -13.81
N ARG A 180 15.63 -1.76 -14.28
CA ARG A 180 16.55 -2.58 -13.46
C ARG A 180 17.37 -1.75 -12.48
N SER A 181 17.35 -0.42 -12.59
CA SER A 181 18.00 0.46 -11.62
C SER A 181 17.26 0.45 -10.28
N ALA A 182 15.95 0.17 -10.28
CA ALA A 182 15.14 -0.04 -9.08
C ALA A 182 15.04 -1.52 -8.76
N ARG A 183 15.50 -1.92 -7.58
CA ARG A 183 15.39 -3.31 -7.09
C ARG A 183 14.67 -3.37 -5.75
N ILE A 184 13.86 -4.41 -5.56
CA ILE A 184 13.31 -4.73 -4.24
C ILE A 184 14.47 -5.14 -3.32
N THR A 185 14.61 -4.44 -2.20
CA THR A 185 15.61 -4.73 -1.16
C THR A 185 15.01 -5.29 0.11
N SER A 186 13.71 -5.07 0.34
CA SER A 186 12.95 -5.65 1.44
C SER A 186 11.53 -5.96 0.96
N GLN A 187 10.96 -7.07 1.41
CA GLN A 187 9.56 -7.40 1.16
C GLN A 187 9.04 -8.30 2.29
N ALA A 188 7.92 -7.91 2.91
CA ALA A 188 7.31 -8.65 4.01
C ALA A 188 5.79 -8.41 4.07
N ASP A 189 5.09 -9.25 4.83
CA ASP A 189 3.72 -8.95 5.24
C ASP A 189 3.65 -7.61 5.99
N TRP A 190 2.53 -6.91 5.86
CA TRP A 190 2.40 -5.56 6.40
C TRP A 190 1.09 -5.38 7.18
N LEU A 191 0.00 -5.00 6.52
CA LEU A 191 -1.32 -4.91 7.15
C LEU A 191 -1.95 -6.29 7.30
N TRP A 192 -2.31 -6.65 8.53
CA TRP A 192 -3.08 -7.84 8.87
C TRP A 192 -4.53 -7.47 9.19
N VAL A 193 -5.46 -8.32 8.77
CA VAL A 193 -6.91 -8.11 8.92
C VAL A 193 -7.54 -9.28 9.66
N ARG A 194 -8.38 -8.95 10.64
CA ARG A 194 -9.34 -9.85 11.28
C ARG A 194 -10.75 -9.43 10.90
N ILE A 195 -11.44 -10.29 10.18
CA ILE A 195 -12.86 -10.11 9.88
C ILE A 195 -13.68 -10.43 11.14
N LEU A 196 -14.53 -9.48 11.54
CA LEU A 196 -15.41 -9.59 12.72
C LEU A 196 -16.89 -9.70 12.34
N ASP A 197 -17.23 -9.28 11.13
CA ASP A 197 -18.57 -9.36 10.54
C ASP A 197 -18.38 -9.65 9.05
N VAL A 198 -18.60 -10.92 8.65
CA VAL A 198 -18.37 -11.38 7.28
C VAL A 198 -19.30 -10.71 6.29
N VAL A 199 -20.57 -10.53 6.68
CA VAL A 199 -21.58 -9.89 5.83
C VAL A 199 -21.16 -8.46 5.53
N ARG A 200 -20.95 -7.66 6.57
CA ARG A 200 -20.59 -6.25 6.40
C ARG A 200 -19.24 -6.08 5.71
N ALA A 201 -18.26 -6.92 6.00
CA ALA A 201 -16.97 -6.85 5.33
C ALA A 201 -17.08 -7.09 3.82
N LEU A 202 -17.81 -8.13 3.40
CA LEU A 202 -17.96 -8.46 1.99
C LEU A 202 -18.88 -7.46 1.24
N GLU A 203 -19.90 -6.91 1.90
CA GLU A 203 -20.74 -5.87 1.29
C GLU A 203 -20.06 -4.49 1.19
N SER A 204 -19.08 -4.22 2.06
CA SER A 204 -18.41 -2.91 2.11
C SER A 204 -17.36 -2.67 1.03
N ARG A 205 -16.89 -3.74 0.37
CA ARG A 205 -15.88 -3.63 -0.69
C ARG A 205 -16.51 -3.66 -2.08
N THR A 206 -15.80 -3.09 -3.05
CA THR A 206 -16.16 -3.17 -4.46
C THR A 206 -15.58 -4.42 -5.12
N TYR A 207 -16.18 -4.80 -6.24
CA TYR A 207 -15.82 -5.98 -7.03
C TYR A 207 -15.73 -5.58 -8.50
N GLU A 208 -14.67 -6.00 -9.20
CA GLU A 208 -14.48 -5.70 -10.63
C GLU A 208 -15.32 -6.62 -11.52
N GLY A 209 -15.48 -7.88 -11.10
CA GLY A 209 -16.27 -8.90 -11.79
C GLY A 209 -17.64 -9.15 -11.16
N SER A 210 -18.45 -9.95 -11.86
CA SER A 210 -19.73 -10.44 -11.36
C SER A 210 -19.67 -11.94 -11.09
N GLY A 211 -20.26 -12.39 -9.99
CA GLY A 211 -20.27 -13.80 -9.62
C GLY A 211 -21.05 -14.09 -8.34
N SER A 212 -21.29 -15.38 -8.09
CA SER A 212 -21.88 -15.88 -6.86
C SER A 212 -21.03 -17.02 -6.30
N LEU A 213 -20.91 -17.09 -4.98
CA LEU A 213 -20.15 -18.11 -4.28
C LEU A 213 -20.77 -18.38 -2.90
N VAL A 214 -20.84 -19.65 -2.51
CA VAL A 214 -21.16 -20.03 -1.13
C VAL A 214 -19.87 -20.36 -0.38
N LEU A 215 -19.55 -19.55 0.63
CA LEU A 215 -18.37 -19.67 1.50
C LEU A 215 -18.76 -20.35 2.82
N GLU A 216 -18.04 -21.38 3.23
CA GLU A 216 -18.02 -21.87 4.62
C GLU A 216 -16.80 -21.27 5.33
N VAL A 217 -17.05 -20.41 6.32
CA VAL A 217 -16.01 -19.71 7.08
C VAL A 217 -15.85 -20.35 8.45
N ALA A 218 -14.71 -20.98 8.69
CA ALA A 218 -14.34 -21.53 9.98
C ALA A 218 -13.72 -20.45 10.87
N ASP A 219 -14.28 -20.23 12.06
CA ASP A 219 -13.74 -19.32 13.06
C ASP A 219 -13.72 -19.96 14.44
N HIS A 220 -12.54 -20.34 14.92
CA HIS A 220 -12.38 -20.98 16.22
C HIS A 220 -12.77 -20.08 17.41
N ALA A 221 -12.76 -18.76 17.22
CA ALA A 221 -13.24 -17.83 18.25
C ALA A 221 -14.77 -17.73 18.32
N GLY A 222 -15.49 -18.29 17.34
CA GLY A 222 -16.95 -18.28 17.27
C GLY A 222 -17.57 -16.90 17.03
N LEU A 223 -16.80 -15.93 16.52
CA LEU A 223 -17.25 -14.55 16.34
C LEU A 223 -17.90 -14.32 14.97
N ALA A 224 -17.35 -14.95 13.94
CA ALA A 224 -17.67 -14.66 12.54
C ALA A 224 -17.82 -15.92 11.67
N GLY A 225 -17.88 -17.10 12.29
CA GLY A 225 -17.98 -18.38 11.59
C GLY A 225 -19.39 -18.64 11.06
N GLY A 226 -19.49 -19.37 9.95
CA GLY A 226 -20.76 -19.77 9.35
C GLY A 226 -20.69 -19.85 7.83
N ARG A 227 -21.86 -20.07 7.21
CA ARG A 227 -21.99 -20.18 5.77
C ARG A 227 -22.66 -18.97 5.16
N TYR A 228 -22.03 -18.40 4.14
CA TYR A 228 -22.43 -17.13 3.53
C TYR A 228 -22.53 -17.28 2.02
N ARG A 229 -23.63 -16.84 1.44
CA ARG A 229 -23.76 -16.65 0.00
C ARG A 229 -23.34 -15.22 -0.32
N LEU A 230 -22.27 -15.07 -1.09
CA LEU A 230 -21.84 -13.82 -1.68
C LEU A 230 -22.35 -13.75 -3.11
N GLU A 231 -23.04 -12.67 -3.45
CA GLU A 231 -23.36 -12.27 -4.82
C GLU A 231 -22.75 -10.90 -5.05
N ALA A 232 -21.87 -10.78 -6.04
CA ALA A 232 -21.16 -9.54 -6.32
C ALA A 232 -21.21 -9.19 -7.79
N SER A 233 -21.11 -7.89 -8.07
CA SER A 233 -21.08 -7.27 -9.39
C SER A 233 -20.41 -5.90 -9.30
N ALA A 234 -20.20 -5.25 -10.45
CA ALA A 234 -19.71 -3.88 -10.50
C ALA A 234 -20.66 -2.87 -9.83
N GLN A 235 -21.94 -3.22 -9.63
CA GLN A 235 -22.93 -2.36 -8.97
C GLN A 235 -22.94 -2.50 -7.45
N GLY A 236 -22.24 -3.49 -6.90
CA GLY A 236 -22.19 -3.78 -5.47
C GLY A 236 -22.27 -5.27 -5.17
N ALA A 237 -22.32 -5.59 -3.88
CA ALA A 237 -22.39 -6.96 -3.38
C ALA A 237 -23.49 -7.12 -2.32
N SER A 238 -24.04 -8.33 -2.26
CA SER A 238 -24.96 -8.82 -1.23
C SER A 238 -24.33 -10.06 -0.59
N CYS A 239 -24.26 -10.09 0.74
CA CYS A 239 -23.73 -11.23 1.47
C CYS A 239 -24.73 -11.65 2.53
N THR A 240 -25.24 -12.88 2.45
CA THR A 240 -26.28 -13.34 3.39
C THR A 240 -25.93 -14.70 3.97
N PRO A 241 -26.20 -14.95 5.27
CA PRO A 241 -26.16 -16.30 5.82
C PRO A 241 -27.04 -17.26 4.99
N THR A 242 -26.58 -18.50 4.79
CA THR A 242 -27.28 -19.48 3.96
C THR A 242 -27.12 -20.90 4.50
N THR A 243 -28.03 -21.79 4.10
CA THR A 243 -27.96 -23.24 4.36
C THR A 243 -27.59 -24.05 3.11
N GLN A 244 -27.45 -23.40 1.95
CA GLN A 244 -27.00 -24.03 0.70
C GLN A 244 -25.64 -24.72 0.88
N SER A 245 -25.31 -25.73 0.10
CA SER A 245 -23.99 -26.38 0.19
C SER A 245 -22.86 -25.40 -0.08
N ALA A 246 -21.79 -25.49 0.71
CA ALA A 246 -20.59 -24.70 0.50
C ALA A 246 -19.90 -25.08 -0.81
N GLU A 247 -19.29 -24.10 -1.46
CA GLU A 247 -18.49 -24.26 -2.67
C GLU A 247 -17.00 -24.10 -2.37
N LEU A 248 -16.69 -23.31 -1.33
CA LEU A 248 -15.33 -23.06 -0.85
C LEU A 248 -15.37 -23.00 0.69
N THR A 249 -14.46 -23.72 1.34
CA THR A 249 -14.29 -23.72 2.80
C THR A 249 -12.95 -23.11 3.16
N LEU A 250 -12.93 -22.16 4.09
CA LEU A 250 -11.70 -21.47 4.51
C LEU A 250 -11.75 -21.01 5.96
N GLY A 251 -10.58 -20.81 6.57
CA GLY A 251 -10.48 -20.15 7.86
C GLY A 251 -10.76 -18.65 7.74
N ILE A 252 -11.21 -18.06 8.85
CA ILE A 252 -11.40 -16.62 9.00
C ILE A 252 -10.11 -15.81 8.78
N ALA A 253 -8.94 -16.39 9.06
CA ALA A 253 -7.65 -15.77 8.78
C ALA A 253 -7.39 -15.72 7.27
N GLU A 254 -7.65 -16.81 6.55
CA GLU A 254 -7.57 -16.86 5.09
C GLU A 254 -8.55 -15.87 4.44
N LEU A 255 -9.78 -15.75 4.97
CA LEU A 255 -10.71 -14.72 4.51
C LEU A 255 -10.14 -13.31 4.73
N GLY A 256 -9.48 -13.06 5.87
CA GLY A 256 -8.76 -11.81 6.13
C GLY A 256 -7.66 -11.52 5.11
N SER A 257 -6.87 -12.53 4.74
CA SER A 257 -5.83 -12.41 3.71
C SER A 257 -6.37 -12.10 2.31
N LEU A 258 -7.54 -12.67 1.98
CA LEU A 258 -8.18 -12.50 0.68
C LEU A 258 -9.00 -11.20 0.58
N TRP A 259 -9.39 -10.60 1.70
CA TRP A 259 -10.41 -9.56 1.72
C TRP A 259 -10.02 -8.28 0.97
N LEU A 260 -8.74 -7.88 0.98
CA LEU A 260 -8.27 -6.72 0.22
C LEU A 260 -7.87 -7.04 -1.23
N GLY A 261 -7.80 -8.32 -1.60
CA GLY A 261 -7.58 -8.76 -2.98
C GLY A 261 -6.13 -8.99 -3.42
N ASP A 262 -5.16 -8.97 -2.48
CA ASP A 262 -3.74 -9.25 -2.79
C ASP A 262 -3.46 -10.74 -2.98
N GLU A 263 -4.00 -11.55 -2.07
CA GLU A 263 -3.70 -12.97 -2.02
C GLU A 263 -4.55 -13.76 -3.02
N SER A 264 -3.95 -14.82 -3.58
CA SER A 264 -4.63 -15.69 -4.53
C SER A 264 -5.35 -16.84 -3.82
N VAL A 265 -6.65 -17.00 -4.08
CA VAL A 265 -7.44 -18.12 -3.54
C VAL A 265 -6.92 -19.44 -4.08
N VAL A 266 -6.52 -19.49 -5.35
CA VAL A 266 -5.95 -20.70 -5.97
C VAL A 266 -4.62 -21.08 -5.32
N ARG A 267 -3.80 -20.09 -4.93
CA ARG A 267 -2.56 -20.34 -4.20
C ARG A 267 -2.83 -20.91 -2.81
N LEU A 268 -3.80 -20.35 -2.08
CA LEU A 268 -4.20 -20.87 -0.76
C LEU A 268 -4.79 -22.29 -0.85
N ALA A 269 -5.53 -22.60 -1.93
CA ALA A 269 -6.03 -23.94 -2.18
C ALA A 269 -4.89 -24.95 -2.46
N ALA A 270 -3.92 -24.55 -3.29
CA ALA A 270 -2.73 -25.38 -3.55
C ALA A 270 -1.88 -25.65 -2.29
N LEU A 271 -1.91 -24.72 -1.32
CA LEU A 271 -1.27 -24.87 -0.01
C LEU A 271 -2.12 -25.66 1.00
N GLY A 272 -3.32 -26.10 0.63
CA GLY A 272 -4.25 -26.82 1.52
C GLY A 272 -4.86 -25.94 2.62
N ARG A 273 -4.79 -24.61 2.50
CA ARG A 273 -5.39 -23.66 3.46
C ARG A 273 -6.83 -23.30 3.14
N VAL A 274 -7.22 -23.50 1.88
CA VAL A 274 -8.59 -23.33 1.38
C VAL A 274 -9.00 -24.66 0.74
N GLN A 275 -10.19 -25.14 1.08
CA GLN A 275 -10.75 -26.37 0.51
C GLN A 275 -11.78 -26.01 -0.55
N GLU A 276 -11.58 -26.54 -1.76
CA GLU A 276 -12.55 -26.43 -2.85
C GLU A 276 -13.56 -27.58 -2.72
N GLU A 277 -14.83 -27.26 -2.45
CA GLU A 277 -15.91 -28.25 -2.35
C GLU A 277 -16.59 -28.48 -3.70
N ARG A 278 -16.62 -27.43 -4.53
CA ARG A 278 -17.13 -27.47 -5.91
C ARG A 278 -15.99 -27.18 -6.88
N ALA A 279 -15.74 -28.09 -7.81
CA ALA A 279 -14.70 -27.93 -8.82
C ALA A 279 -14.75 -26.55 -9.50
N GLY A 280 -13.62 -25.84 -9.46
CA GLY A 280 -13.45 -24.50 -10.03
C GLY A 280 -13.95 -23.33 -9.17
N ALA A 281 -14.51 -23.57 -7.98
CA ALA A 281 -14.93 -22.51 -7.07
C ALA A 281 -13.76 -21.63 -6.61
N ALA A 282 -12.56 -22.17 -6.41
CA ALA A 282 -11.38 -21.39 -6.04
C ALA A 282 -11.01 -20.37 -7.13
N ARG A 283 -11.13 -20.75 -8.40
CA ARG A 283 -10.87 -19.84 -9.54
C ARG A 283 -11.91 -18.74 -9.65
N VAL A 284 -13.17 -19.06 -9.39
CA VAL A 284 -14.26 -18.08 -9.35
C VAL A 284 -14.05 -17.11 -8.20
N ALA A 285 -13.74 -17.61 -7.01
CA ALA A 285 -13.45 -16.80 -5.83
C ALA A 285 -12.24 -15.88 -6.06
N ASP A 286 -11.17 -16.40 -6.67
CA ASP A 286 -9.97 -15.66 -7.00
C ASP A 286 -10.27 -14.50 -7.96
N ALA A 287 -10.99 -14.76 -9.06
CA ALA A 287 -11.39 -13.72 -10.01
C ALA A 287 -12.33 -12.68 -9.39
N LEU A 288 -13.17 -13.09 -8.42
CA LEU A 288 -14.10 -12.18 -7.75
C LEU A 288 -13.39 -11.29 -6.73
N LEU A 289 -12.46 -11.83 -5.95
CA LEU A 289 -11.83 -11.13 -4.82
C LEU A 289 -10.59 -10.32 -5.21
N ARG A 290 -9.93 -10.63 -6.33
CA ARG A 290 -8.72 -9.94 -6.79
C ARG A 290 -9.01 -8.49 -7.21
N THR A 291 -8.03 -7.62 -7.03
CA THR A 291 -8.03 -6.24 -7.52
C THR A 291 -6.99 -6.05 -8.64
N SER A 292 -7.21 -5.09 -9.54
CA SER A 292 -6.29 -4.77 -10.65
C SER A 292 -4.92 -4.24 -10.20
N ARG A 293 -4.87 -3.52 -9.07
CA ARG A 293 -3.65 -3.12 -8.37
C ARG A 293 -3.59 -3.80 -7.01
N ARG A 294 -2.39 -4.12 -6.53
CA ARG A 294 -2.20 -4.73 -5.21
C ARG A 294 -2.58 -3.72 -4.11
N PRO A 295 -3.35 -4.14 -3.09
CA PRO A 295 -3.62 -3.30 -1.94
C PRO A 295 -2.34 -3.12 -1.11
N TRP A 296 -2.21 -1.97 -0.44
CA TRP A 296 -1.09 -1.70 0.45
C TRP A 296 -1.47 -0.65 1.50
N CYS A 297 -0.72 -0.62 2.61
CA CYS A 297 -0.91 0.36 3.67
C CYS A 297 0.33 1.26 3.77
N PRO A 298 0.22 2.59 3.54
CA PRO A 298 1.34 3.52 3.65
C PRO A 298 1.71 3.83 5.11
N ASP A 299 0.89 3.41 6.06
CA ASP A 299 0.97 3.84 7.45
C ASP A 299 1.48 2.72 8.37
N MET A 300 2.16 3.14 9.44
CA MET A 300 2.53 2.33 10.60
C MET A 300 1.75 2.85 11.82
N PHE A 301 1.20 1.94 12.63
CA PHE A 301 0.44 2.25 13.84
C PHE A 301 0.48 1.11 14.86
#